data_AF-A0A2W2A3M5-F1
#
_entry.id   AF-A0A2W2A3M5-F1
#
_cell.length_a   1.000
_cell.length_b   1.000
_cell.length_c   1.000
_cell.angle_alpha   90.00
_cell.angle_beta   90.00
_cell.angle_gamma   90.00
#
_symmetry.space_group_name_H-M   'P 1'
#
loop_
_entity.id
_entity.type
_entity.pdbx_description
1 polymer ?
#
loop_
_entity_poly.entity_id
_entity_poly.type
_entity_poly.pdbx_seq_one_letter_code
_entity_poly.pdbx_strand_id
1 'polypeptide(L)'
;MILSLPPLAIAGLAAVVSFAGALVPTHPADAASVIDTPAAAAAAAAAQEADPVLSALQALEGKQSAAEIDRIVDTGHVVATYTEGTSSTIVAAVDLGPASRGLSFVAPGCSADSLCVMNTSNSPSASTGVGSLTGTWNRIKSAAARGRNARFTWSGGALTVGAGQINYFGSPVTMTKASR
;
A
#
# COMPACT_ATOMS: atom_id res chain seq x y z
N MET A 1 -19.51 70.05 4.41
CA MET A 1 -19.01 69.83 3.02
C MET A 1 -18.97 68.33 2.81
N ILE A 2 -19.88 67.77 1.99
CA ILE A 2 -19.62 67.31 0.60
C ILE A 2 -18.72 66.06 0.64
N LEU A 3 -19.03 64.85 0.15
CA LEU A 3 -20.06 64.36 -0.78
C LEU A 3 -20.05 62.79 -0.80
N SER A 4 -21.17 62.19 -1.20
CA SER A 4 -21.29 61.03 -2.13
C SER A 4 -21.15 59.54 -1.70
N LEU A 5 -22.23 58.79 -1.98
CA LEU A 5 -22.47 57.33 -2.12
C LEU A 5 -21.83 56.72 -3.42
N PRO A 6 -22.05 55.43 -3.86
CA PRO A 6 -22.08 54.04 -3.28
C PRO A 6 -21.33 53.00 -4.24
N PRO A 7 -21.62 51.67 -4.45
CA PRO A 7 -22.33 50.57 -3.73
C PRO A 7 -21.54 49.19 -3.65
N LEU A 8 -22.25 48.11 -3.26
CA LEU A 8 -21.98 46.64 -3.30
C LEU A 8 -21.47 46.01 -1.98
N ALA A 9 -22.28 45.37 -1.12
CA ALA A 9 -23.08 44.12 -1.28
C ALA A 9 -22.18 42.95 -1.78
N ILE A 10 -22.10 41.75 -1.18
CA ILE A 10 -23.14 40.86 -0.66
C ILE A 10 -22.53 39.82 0.31
N ALA A 11 -23.21 39.65 1.45
CA ALA A 11 -23.42 38.46 2.29
C ALA A 11 -22.29 37.43 2.54
N GLY A 12 -21.73 37.50 3.76
CA GLY A 12 -21.43 36.30 4.54
C GLY A 12 -22.71 35.84 5.25
N LEU A 13 -23.09 34.57 5.08
CA LEU A 13 -24.24 33.99 5.78
C LEU A 13 -23.73 33.05 6.87
N ALA A 14 -24.00 33.43 8.11
CA ALA A 14 -23.95 32.58 9.29
C ALA A 14 -25.39 32.22 9.70
N ALA A 15 -25.60 31.01 10.18
CA ALA A 15 -26.72 30.59 11.05
C ALA A 15 -26.27 29.27 11.69
N VAL A 16 -25.73 29.22 12.92
CA VAL A 16 -26.32 29.45 14.26
C VAL A 16 -27.60 28.66 14.48
N VAL A 17 -27.55 27.61 15.31
CA VAL A 17 -28.54 27.36 16.35
C VAL A 17 -27.84 26.73 17.57
N SER A 18 -27.76 27.50 18.65
CA SER A 18 -27.43 27.06 20.01
C SER A 18 -28.72 26.66 20.73
N PHE A 19 -28.67 25.67 21.62
CA PHE A 19 -29.50 25.68 22.84
C PHE A 19 -28.80 24.97 24.00
N ALA A 20 -28.62 25.71 25.09
CA ALA A 20 -28.14 25.27 26.39
C ALA A 20 -29.29 24.71 27.23
N GLY A 21 -28.99 23.85 28.21
CA GLY A 21 -29.85 23.59 29.36
C GLY A 21 -29.97 22.13 29.78
N ALA A 22 -29.38 21.81 30.92
CA ALA A 22 -29.26 20.49 31.53
C ALA A 22 -30.58 19.86 32.04
N LEU A 23 -30.63 18.53 32.06
CA LEU A 23 -31.23 17.71 33.13
C LEU A 23 -30.61 16.30 33.09
N VAL A 24 -30.16 15.84 34.27
CA VAL A 24 -29.37 14.64 34.56
C VAL A 24 -30.28 13.40 34.72
N PRO A 25 -29.78 12.17 34.45
CA PRO A 25 -29.79 11.19 35.53
C PRO A 25 -28.43 10.50 35.72
N THR A 26 -28.02 10.45 36.98
CA THR A 26 -26.91 9.68 37.55
C THR A 26 -27.33 8.23 37.80
N HIS A 27 -26.58 7.24 37.29
CA HIS A 27 -25.92 6.14 38.04
C HIS A 27 -25.34 5.05 37.10
N PRO A 28 -24.41 4.20 37.59
CA PRO A 28 -23.15 3.92 36.91
C PRO A 28 -22.93 2.43 36.58
N ALA A 29 -21.71 2.16 36.11
CA ALA A 29 -21.01 0.88 36.05
C ALA A 29 -21.17 0.04 34.77
N ASP A 30 -20.00 -0.11 34.16
CA ASP A 30 -19.52 -1.29 33.45
C ASP A 30 -20.02 -1.54 32.02
N ALA A 31 -19.18 -1.14 31.06
CA ALA A 31 -18.51 -2.13 30.21
C ALA A 31 -17.42 -1.41 29.41
N ALA A 32 -16.18 -1.88 29.59
CA ALA A 32 -15.10 -1.61 28.69
C ALA A 32 -15.52 -1.88 27.23
N SER A 33 -15.18 -0.97 26.32
CA SER A 33 -14.81 -1.37 24.97
C SER A 33 -13.79 -0.38 24.46
N VAL A 34 -12.53 -0.71 24.77
CA VAL A 34 -11.35 -0.52 23.95
C VAL A 34 -11.70 0.11 22.60
N ILE A 35 -11.29 1.36 22.39
CA ILE A 35 -11.17 1.89 21.03
C ILE A 35 -10.05 1.08 20.39
N ASP A 36 -10.45 -0.02 19.75
CA ASP A 36 -9.61 -0.92 19.00
C ASP A 36 -9.19 -0.19 17.73
N THR A 37 -8.15 0.62 17.86
CA THR A 37 -7.39 1.14 16.74
C THR A 37 -5.96 0.67 16.94
N PRO A 38 -5.59 -0.48 16.36
CA PRO A 38 -4.28 -0.53 15.72
C PRO A 38 -4.18 -1.39 14.44
N ALA A 39 -5.14 -2.22 14.06
CA ALA A 39 -4.91 -3.18 12.97
C ALA A 39 -4.91 -2.52 11.56
N ALA A 40 -5.81 -1.57 11.33
CA ALA A 40 -5.91 -0.81 10.08
C ALA A 40 -4.71 0.11 9.85
N ALA A 41 -4.24 0.75 10.93
CA ALA A 41 -3.05 1.58 10.91
C ALA A 41 -1.77 0.75 10.78
N ALA A 42 -1.72 -0.46 11.36
CA ALA A 42 -0.59 -1.38 11.24
C ALA A 42 -0.46 -2.00 9.84
N ALA A 43 -1.56 -2.21 9.11
CA ALA A 43 -1.52 -2.72 7.74
C ALA A 43 -1.17 -1.64 6.70
N ALA A 44 -1.64 -0.40 6.90
CA ALA A 44 -1.14 0.76 6.16
C ALA A 44 0.33 1.02 6.51
N ALA A 45 0.72 0.85 7.78
CA ALA A 45 2.11 0.85 8.20
C ALA A 45 2.88 -0.28 7.50
N ALA A 46 2.37 -1.51 7.35
CA ALA A 46 3.05 -2.58 6.63
C ALA A 46 3.23 -2.31 5.12
N ALA A 47 2.35 -1.51 4.51
CA ALA A 47 2.49 -1.07 3.11
C ALA A 47 3.36 0.20 2.96
N GLN A 48 3.50 1.00 4.02
CA GLN A 48 4.43 2.13 4.15
C GLN A 48 5.77 1.76 4.83
N GLU A 49 5.90 0.55 5.38
CA GLU A 49 7.10 -0.08 5.96
C GLU A 49 7.99 -0.66 4.85
N ALA A 50 7.94 -0.03 3.67
CA ALA A 50 8.84 -0.33 2.58
C ALA A 50 10.31 0.01 2.91
N ASP A 51 10.59 0.56 4.10
CA ASP A 51 11.94 0.80 4.60
C ASP A 51 12.43 -0.31 5.57
N PRO A 52 11.71 -0.69 6.64
CA PRO A 52 12.16 -1.78 7.52
C PRO A 52 12.04 -3.16 6.88
N VAL A 53 10.99 -3.45 6.10
CA VAL A 53 10.86 -4.76 5.42
C VAL A 53 11.93 -4.90 4.33
N LEU A 54 12.20 -3.84 3.58
CA LEU A 54 13.28 -3.82 2.60
C LEU A 54 14.64 -3.98 3.26
N SER A 55 14.89 -3.28 4.37
CA SER A 55 16.13 -3.42 5.14
C SER A 55 16.31 -4.85 5.68
N ALA A 56 15.24 -5.48 6.15
CA ALA A 56 15.26 -6.87 6.59
C ALA A 56 15.57 -7.83 5.42
N LEU A 57 14.95 -7.64 4.26
CA LEU A 57 15.22 -8.42 3.06
C LEU A 57 16.68 -8.28 2.59
N GLN A 58 17.21 -7.05 2.56
CA GLN A 58 18.62 -6.81 2.23
C GLN A 58 19.56 -7.46 3.24
N ALA A 59 19.19 -7.48 4.52
CA ALA A 59 19.97 -8.16 5.55
C ALA A 59 19.98 -9.70 5.38
N LEU A 60 18.98 -10.27 4.68
CA LEU A 60 18.85 -11.71 4.40
C LEU A 60 19.51 -12.14 3.08
N GLU A 61 19.89 -11.18 2.23
CA GLU A 61 20.55 -11.45 0.95
C GLU A 61 21.83 -12.28 1.16
N GLY A 62 21.93 -13.40 0.44
CA GLY A 62 23.04 -14.35 0.56
C GLY A 62 23.06 -15.18 1.85
N LYS A 63 22.05 -15.06 2.73
CA LYS A 63 21.94 -15.82 3.98
C LYS A 63 20.81 -16.85 3.98
N GLN A 64 19.75 -16.63 3.21
CA GLN A 64 18.66 -17.59 3.05
C GLN A 64 18.97 -18.60 1.95
N SER A 65 18.58 -19.85 2.19
CA SER A 65 18.65 -20.91 1.17
C SER A 65 17.45 -20.84 0.22
N ALA A 66 17.61 -21.33 -1.02
CA ALA A 66 16.50 -21.41 -1.98
C ALA A 66 15.29 -22.19 -1.44
N ALA A 67 15.53 -23.32 -0.75
CA ALA A 67 14.47 -24.12 -0.16
C ALA A 67 13.69 -23.38 0.96
N GLU A 68 14.36 -22.49 1.69
CA GLU A 68 13.70 -21.66 2.69
C GLU A 68 12.84 -20.58 2.04
N ILE A 69 13.36 -19.93 1.00
CA ILE A 69 12.64 -18.93 0.21
C ILE A 69 11.37 -19.57 -0.39
N ASP A 70 11.50 -20.72 -1.05
CA ASP A 70 10.38 -21.44 -1.66
C ASP A 70 9.33 -21.78 -0.61
N ARG A 71 9.73 -22.31 0.55
CA ARG A 71 8.83 -22.60 1.66
C ARG A 71 8.06 -21.36 2.13
N ILE A 72 8.72 -20.20 2.22
CA ILE A 72 8.09 -18.94 2.63
C ILE A 72 7.08 -18.48 1.57
N VAL A 73 7.47 -18.49 0.30
CA VAL A 73 6.62 -18.08 -0.84
C VAL A 73 5.37 -18.95 -0.95
N ASP A 74 5.49 -20.25 -0.62
CA ASP A 74 4.42 -21.24 -0.72
C ASP A 74 3.49 -21.31 0.50
N THR A 75 3.73 -20.51 1.56
CA THR A 75 2.89 -20.49 2.78
C THR A 75 1.43 -20.11 2.54
N GLY A 76 1.14 -19.41 1.43
CA GLY A 76 -0.16 -18.77 1.21
C GLY A 76 -0.41 -17.53 2.09
N HIS A 77 0.62 -17.10 2.83
CA HIS A 77 0.62 -15.86 3.60
C HIS A 77 0.95 -14.65 2.71
N VAL A 78 0.89 -13.46 3.31
CA VAL A 78 1.43 -12.25 2.71
C VAL A 78 2.96 -12.35 2.78
N VAL A 79 3.61 -12.32 1.63
CA VAL A 79 5.07 -12.46 1.53
C VAL A 79 5.64 -11.22 0.87
N ALA A 80 6.79 -10.76 1.37
CA ALA A 80 7.66 -9.82 0.69
C ALA A 80 8.89 -10.56 0.16
N THR A 81 9.22 -10.35 -1.11
CA THR A 81 10.39 -10.95 -1.78
C THR A 81 11.37 -9.89 -2.25
N TYR A 82 12.62 -10.28 -2.43
CA TYR A 82 13.68 -9.43 -2.96
C TYR A 82 14.42 -10.13 -4.10
N THR A 83 14.52 -9.47 -5.25
CA THR A 83 15.25 -9.99 -6.42
C THR A 83 16.63 -9.38 -6.56
N GLU A 84 17.63 -10.19 -6.89
CA GLU A 84 19.01 -9.74 -7.09
C GLU A 84 19.14 -8.86 -8.35
N GLY A 85 19.67 -7.66 -8.16
CA GLY A 85 19.93 -6.70 -9.24
C GLY A 85 18.70 -6.47 -10.12
N THR A 86 18.84 -6.76 -11.42
CA THR A 86 17.77 -6.69 -12.41
C THR A 86 17.27 -8.07 -12.86
N SER A 87 17.72 -9.16 -12.22
CA SER A 87 17.31 -10.52 -12.57
C SER A 87 15.91 -10.86 -12.00
N SER A 88 15.34 -11.98 -12.43
CA SER A 88 14.11 -12.54 -11.84
C SER A 88 14.37 -13.50 -10.68
N THR A 89 15.61 -13.63 -10.22
CA THR A 89 15.99 -14.54 -9.13
C THR A 89 15.66 -13.89 -7.80
N ILE A 90 14.78 -14.55 -7.03
CA ILE A 90 14.49 -14.16 -5.64
C ILE A 90 15.63 -14.66 -4.74
N VAL A 91 16.21 -13.76 -3.95
CA VAL A 91 17.35 -14.04 -3.06
C VAL A 91 17.04 -13.82 -1.58
N ALA A 92 15.88 -13.27 -1.27
CA ALA A 92 15.35 -13.21 0.10
C ALA A 92 13.82 -13.17 0.09
N ALA A 93 13.22 -13.73 1.14
CA ALA A 93 11.79 -13.66 1.39
C ALA A 93 11.49 -13.54 2.88
N VAL A 94 10.46 -12.76 3.20
CA VAL A 94 9.95 -12.57 4.56
C VAL A 94 8.45 -12.85 4.56
N ASP A 95 8.02 -13.69 5.49
CA ASP A 95 6.60 -13.90 5.80
C ASP A 95 6.09 -12.73 6.66
N LEU A 96 5.07 -12.03 6.16
CA LEU A 96 4.41 -10.91 6.83
C LEU A 96 3.12 -11.35 7.55
N GLY A 97 2.82 -12.66 7.56
CA GLY A 97 1.69 -13.26 8.24
C GLY A 97 0.48 -13.48 7.33
N PRO A 98 -0.62 -14.02 7.89
CA PRO A 98 -1.77 -14.47 7.12
C PRO A 98 -2.47 -13.32 6.39
N ALA A 99 -2.95 -13.62 5.17
CA ALA A 99 -3.75 -12.68 4.38
C ALA A 99 -5.06 -12.34 5.10
N SER A 100 -5.16 -11.10 5.59
CA SER A 100 -6.36 -10.61 6.26
C SER A 100 -7.44 -10.27 5.23
N ARG A 101 -8.66 -10.81 5.39
CA ARG A 101 -9.83 -10.50 4.53
C ARG A 101 -10.54 -9.17 4.89
N GLY A 102 -9.95 -8.39 5.79
CA GLY A 102 -10.42 -7.04 6.11
C GLY A 102 -9.98 -6.02 5.06
N LEU A 103 -10.69 -4.88 5.00
CA LEU A 103 -10.38 -3.74 4.12
C LEU A 103 -8.86 -3.48 4.09
N SER A 104 -8.21 -3.86 2.99
CA SER A 104 -6.76 -3.67 2.83
C SER A 104 -6.47 -2.22 2.52
N PHE A 105 -5.63 -1.59 3.35
CA PHE A 105 -5.17 -0.24 3.07
C PHE A 105 -4.33 -0.24 1.80
N VAL A 106 -4.85 0.56 0.90
CA VAL A 106 -4.36 0.82 -0.41
C VAL A 106 -3.25 1.86 -0.24
N ALA A 107 -2.00 1.51 -0.55
CA ALA A 107 -0.97 2.54 -0.72
C ALA A 107 -1.51 3.60 -1.69
N PRO A 108 -1.22 4.91 -1.51
CA PRO A 108 -1.72 5.93 -2.42
C PRO A 108 -1.52 5.49 -3.87
N GLY A 109 -2.59 5.50 -4.67
CA GLY A 109 -2.54 5.05 -6.07
C GLY A 109 -2.68 3.55 -6.31
N CYS A 110 -2.71 2.67 -5.30
CA CYS A 110 -3.10 1.26 -5.43
C CYS A 110 -4.62 1.07 -5.27
N SER A 111 -5.10 -0.16 -5.24
CA SER A 111 -6.40 -0.61 -4.72
C SER A 111 -6.28 -2.08 -4.26
N ALA A 112 -7.23 -2.60 -3.48
CA ALA A 112 -7.24 -3.99 -3.01
C ALA A 112 -7.20 -5.03 -4.14
N ASP A 113 -7.67 -4.66 -5.33
CA ASP A 113 -7.65 -5.46 -6.56
C ASP A 113 -6.85 -4.74 -7.63
N SER A 114 -5.67 -4.20 -7.31
CA SER A 114 -4.80 -3.48 -8.27
C SER A 114 -3.45 -4.18 -8.48
N LEU A 115 -2.91 -4.02 -9.68
CA LEU A 115 -1.48 -4.22 -9.95
C LEU A 115 -0.78 -2.91 -9.65
N CYS A 116 0.22 -2.94 -8.77
CA CYS A 116 0.91 -1.74 -8.32
C CYS A 116 2.39 -1.78 -8.63
N VAL A 117 2.93 -0.64 -9.03
CA VAL A 117 4.36 -0.42 -9.18
C VAL A 117 4.75 0.87 -8.50
N MET A 118 5.93 0.89 -7.89
CA MET A 118 6.50 2.07 -7.27
C MET A 118 7.81 2.42 -7.94
N ASN A 119 7.97 3.67 -8.36
CA ASN A 119 9.25 4.14 -8.90
C ASN A 119 10.21 4.60 -7.78
N THR A 120 11.47 4.84 -8.13
CA THR A 120 12.50 5.35 -7.20
C THR A 120 12.16 6.73 -6.61
N SER A 121 11.29 7.50 -7.25
CA SER A 121 10.80 8.80 -6.78
C SER A 121 9.57 8.69 -5.87
N ASN A 122 9.21 7.48 -5.43
CA ASN A 122 8.01 7.19 -4.62
C ASN A 122 6.69 7.61 -5.29
N SER A 123 6.65 7.61 -6.61
CA SER A 123 5.42 7.81 -7.38
C SER A 123 4.78 6.45 -7.67
N PRO A 124 3.60 6.18 -7.10
CA PRO A 124 2.87 4.94 -7.36
C PRO A 124 2.18 5.00 -8.71
N SER A 125 2.08 3.85 -9.37
CA SER A 125 1.19 3.66 -10.50
C SER A 125 0.46 2.34 -10.28
N ALA A 126 -0.87 2.35 -10.41
CA ALA A 126 -1.62 1.11 -10.36
C ALA A 126 -2.67 0.99 -11.44
N SER A 127 -3.09 -0.25 -11.65
CA SER A 127 -4.19 -0.58 -12.54
C SER A 127 -5.14 -1.56 -11.89
N THR A 128 -6.42 -1.20 -11.92
CA THR A 128 -7.55 -1.94 -11.38
C THR A 128 -8.23 -2.83 -12.42
N GLY A 129 -7.74 -2.84 -13.67
CA GLY A 129 -8.32 -3.61 -14.76
C GLY A 129 -8.05 -5.11 -14.70
N VAL A 130 -8.87 -5.87 -15.44
CA VAL A 130 -8.64 -7.28 -15.78
C VAL A 130 -7.88 -7.34 -17.11
N GLY A 131 -6.79 -8.12 -17.17
CA GLY A 131 -5.99 -8.30 -18.38
C GLY A 131 -4.54 -7.82 -18.25
N SER A 132 -3.91 -7.54 -19.40
CA SER A 132 -2.52 -7.12 -19.48
C SER A 132 -2.36 -5.67 -19.88
N LEU A 133 -1.49 -4.96 -19.19
CA LEU A 133 -1.06 -3.61 -19.52
C LEU A 133 0.35 -3.72 -20.09
N THR A 134 0.51 -3.22 -21.30
CA THR A 134 1.82 -3.09 -21.95
C THR A 134 2.16 -1.60 -21.99
N GLY A 135 3.37 -1.26 -21.59
CA GLY A 135 3.82 0.12 -21.50
C GLY A 135 5.22 0.17 -20.91
N THR A 136 5.88 1.33 -20.97
CA THR A 136 7.22 1.48 -20.42
C THR A 136 7.16 2.26 -19.11
N TRP A 137 7.43 1.59 -18.00
CA TRP A 137 7.56 2.23 -16.70
C TRP A 137 9.01 2.13 -16.22
N ASN A 138 9.66 3.29 -16.11
CA ASN A 138 11.08 3.37 -15.78
C ASN A 138 11.32 3.47 -14.28
N ARG A 139 12.49 2.98 -13.85
CA ARG A 139 12.99 3.10 -12.47
C ARG A 139 12.03 2.52 -11.44
N ILE A 140 11.47 1.36 -11.73
CA ILE A 140 10.59 0.65 -10.79
C ILE A 140 11.45 -0.05 -9.73
N LYS A 141 11.16 0.22 -8.46
CA LYS A 141 11.86 -0.37 -7.31
C LYS A 141 11.04 -1.43 -6.57
N SER A 142 9.72 -1.43 -6.76
CA SER A 142 8.87 -2.50 -6.25
C SER A 142 7.61 -2.70 -7.08
N ALA A 143 7.07 -3.91 -7.02
CA ALA A 143 5.83 -4.30 -7.66
C ALA A 143 4.99 -5.15 -6.70
N ALA A 144 3.68 -4.92 -6.64
CA ALA A 144 2.78 -5.65 -5.75
C ALA A 144 1.53 -6.12 -6.50
N ALA A 145 1.10 -7.33 -6.17
CA ALA A 145 -0.11 -7.94 -6.73
C ALA A 145 -1.17 -7.98 -5.63
N ARG A 146 -2.13 -7.05 -5.64
CA ARG A 146 -3.17 -7.00 -4.61
C ARG A 146 -4.43 -7.72 -5.13
N GLY A 147 -4.93 -8.70 -4.36
CA GLY A 147 -6.16 -9.46 -4.60
C GLY A 147 -6.03 -10.67 -5.54
N ARG A 148 -5.12 -10.64 -6.52
CA ARG A 148 -4.87 -11.76 -7.45
C ARG A 148 -3.39 -11.84 -7.81
N ASN A 149 -2.96 -13.00 -8.28
CA ASN A 149 -1.62 -13.18 -8.82
C ASN A 149 -1.40 -12.21 -10.00
N ALA A 150 -0.17 -11.75 -10.16
CA ALA A 150 0.21 -10.89 -11.24
C ALA A 150 1.57 -11.27 -11.80
N ARG A 151 1.71 -11.17 -13.11
CA ARG A 151 2.99 -11.30 -13.79
C ARG A 151 3.52 -9.92 -14.18
N PHE A 152 4.70 -9.60 -13.68
CA PHE A 152 5.45 -8.39 -14.02
C PHE A 152 6.59 -8.77 -14.96
N THR A 153 6.75 -8.05 -16.06
CA THR A 153 7.80 -8.27 -17.07
C THR A 153 8.59 -6.98 -17.26
N TRP A 154 9.91 -7.09 -17.34
CA TRP A 154 10.85 -6.00 -17.57
C TRP A 154 11.97 -6.46 -18.51
N SER A 155 12.87 -5.56 -18.87
CA SER A 155 13.98 -5.83 -19.81
C SER A 155 14.93 -6.96 -19.38
N GLY A 156 14.99 -7.30 -18.09
CA GLY A 156 15.89 -8.30 -17.52
C GLY A 156 15.23 -9.61 -17.09
N GLY A 157 13.90 -9.72 -17.21
CA GLY A 157 13.19 -10.91 -16.76
C GLY A 157 11.71 -10.70 -16.52
N ALA A 158 11.09 -11.69 -15.89
CA ALA A 158 9.70 -11.63 -15.46
C ALA A 158 9.50 -12.43 -14.17
N LEU A 159 8.63 -11.93 -13.30
CA LEU A 159 8.28 -12.57 -12.04
C LEU A 159 6.76 -12.60 -11.89
N THR A 160 6.27 -13.73 -11.38
CA THR A 160 4.89 -13.85 -10.92
C THR A 160 4.87 -13.56 -9.42
N VAL A 161 4.12 -12.56 -9.01
CA VAL A 161 3.92 -12.16 -7.62
C VAL A 161 2.53 -12.65 -7.21
N GLY A 162 2.46 -13.37 -6.09
CA GLY A 162 1.22 -13.94 -5.57
C GLY A 162 0.25 -12.88 -5.05
N ALA A 163 -1.03 -13.23 -4.96
CA ALA A 163 -2.04 -12.35 -4.38
C ALA A 163 -1.65 -11.89 -2.97
N GLY A 164 -1.68 -10.59 -2.72
CA GLY A 164 -1.28 -9.97 -1.46
C GLY A 164 0.22 -9.70 -1.34
N GLN A 165 1.06 -10.27 -2.20
CA GLN A 165 2.52 -10.20 -2.09
C GLN A 165 3.11 -8.93 -2.73
N ILE A 166 4.34 -8.62 -2.33
CA ILE A 166 5.16 -7.54 -2.87
C ILE A 166 6.56 -8.05 -3.21
N ASN A 167 7.08 -7.63 -4.35
CA ASN A 167 8.48 -7.82 -4.72
C ASN A 167 9.23 -6.50 -4.73
N TYR A 168 10.42 -6.51 -4.14
CA TYR A 168 11.40 -5.43 -4.22
C TYR A 168 12.52 -5.81 -5.18
N PHE A 169 12.98 -4.86 -5.98
CA PHE A 169 14.07 -5.06 -6.91
C PHE A 169 15.38 -4.52 -6.33
N GLY A 170 16.45 -5.32 -6.33
CA GLY A 170 17.76 -4.88 -5.85
C GLY A 170 18.42 -3.82 -6.73
N SER A 171 17.97 -3.68 -7.97
CA SER A 171 18.23 -2.51 -8.81
C SER A 171 16.97 -2.06 -9.53
N PRO A 172 16.75 -0.75 -9.74
CA PRO A 172 15.56 -0.28 -10.44
C PRO A 172 15.44 -0.87 -11.83
N VAL A 173 14.26 -1.39 -12.17
CA VAL A 173 14.00 -2.03 -13.47
C VAL A 173 13.15 -1.14 -14.39
N THR A 174 13.20 -1.42 -15.69
CA THR A 174 12.27 -0.86 -16.68
C THR A 174 11.20 -1.89 -17.00
N MET A 175 10.03 -1.72 -16.41
CA MET A 175 8.87 -2.59 -16.61
C MET A 175 8.28 -2.35 -18.00
N THR A 176 7.93 -3.43 -18.70
CA THR A 176 7.36 -3.42 -20.06
C THR A 176 5.94 -3.97 -20.10
N LYS A 177 5.58 -4.82 -19.12
CA LYS A 177 4.25 -5.41 -19.03
C LYS A 177 3.89 -5.76 -17.59
N ALA A 178 2.63 -5.55 -17.23
CA ALA A 178 2.01 -6.08 -16.03
C ALA A 178 0.70 -6.78 -16.42
N SER A 179 0.49 -8.02 -16.00
CA SER A 179 -0.73 -8.77 -16.34
C SER A 179 -1.26 -9.57 -15.16
N ARG A 180 -2.58 -9.75 -15.11
CA ARG A 180 -3.24 -10.70 -14.22
C ARG A 180 -3.41 -12.06 -14.88
#